data_AF-A0A3E0NTV8-F1
#
_entry.id   AF-A0A3E0NTV8-F1
#
_cell.length_a   1.000
_cell.length_b   1.000
_cell.length_c   1.000
_cell.angle_alpha   90.00
_cell.angle_beta   90.00
_cell.angle_gamma   90.00
#
_symmetry.space_group_name_H-M   'P 1'
#
loop_
_entity.id
_entity.type
_entity.pdbx_description
1 polymer ?
#
loop_
_entity_poly.entity_id
_entity_poly.type
_entity_poly.pdbx_seq_one_letter_code
_entity_poly.pdbx_strand_id
1 'polypeptide(L)'
;MQTTDRTLEAPQAVRGVEMARIEIVLHLQNVSLFRYCAAEEIVRLAGIASPAELAAGETLYRRDDPPRSLYCLVTGEVELSGPEAAAELRGPGSSFGVLDILSGRRRQRTARALRDVTVLAIAAEDFFDLLANNIEIVKALFRQVLDNKESR
;
A
#
# COMPACT_ATOMS: atom_id res chain seq x y z
N MET A 1 36.07 -0.09 18.73
CA MET A 1 35.27 -1.26 18.33
C MET A 1 34.43 -0.82 17.14
N GLN A 2 34.97 -1.02 15.94
CA GLN A 2 34.33 -0.70 14.66
C GLN A 2 33.26 -1.75 14.38
N THR A 3 32.03 -1.34 14.11
CA THR A 3 31.14 -2.09 13.21
C THR A 3 30.02 -1.21 12.67
N THR A 4 30.27 -0.73 11.45
CA THR A 4 29.31 -0.57 10.34
C THR A 4 28.26 0.54 10.42
N ASP A 5 28.72 1.72 10.01
CA ASP A 5 27.97 2.67 9.18
C ASP A 5 27.36 1.93 7.97
N ARG A 6 26.14 1.38 8.15
CA ARG A 6 25.29 0.98 7.03
C ARG A 6 24.59 2.24 6.57
N THR A 7 25.17 2.91 5.58
CA THR A 7 24.41 3.72 4.64
C THR A 7 23.32 2.82 4.05
N LEU A 8 22.12 2.87 4.64
CA LEU A 8 20.92 2.23 4.12
C LEU A 8 20.56 2.96 2.83
N GLU A 9 21.12 2.54 1.71
CA GLU A 9 20.59 2.87 0.40
C GLU A 9 19.11 2.43 0.40
N ALA A 10 18.22 3.43 0.36
CA ALA A 10 16.79 3.20 0.30
C ALA A 10 16.50 2.31 -0.93
N PRO A 11 15.69 1.25 -0.81
CA PRO A 11 15.23 0.56 -1.99
C PRO A 11 14.40 1.54 -2.85
N GLN A 12 14.93 1.93 -4.02
CA GLN A 12 14.28 2.83 -4.97
C GLN A 12 14.23 2.21 -6.36
N ALA A 13 13.83 0.95 -6.45
CA ALA A 13 13.53 0.33 -7.74
C ALA A 13 12.06 0.52 -8.16
N VAL A 14 11.41 1.56 -7.66
CA VAL A 14 10.02 1.88 -8.01
C VAL A 14 10.04 2.79 -9.22
N ARG A 15 9.53 2.29 -10.35
CA ARG A 15 9.43 3.04 -11.60
C ARG A 15 8.00 3.54 -11.75
N GLY A 16 7.81 4.84 -11.95
CA GLY A 16 6.50 5.39 -12.27
C GLY A 16 6.07 4.94 -13.67
N VAL A 17 4.79 4.62 -13.84
CA VAL A 17 4.21 4.26 -15.14
C VAL A 17 2.97 5.07 -15.45
N GLU A 18 2.67 5.24 -16.74
CA GLU A 18 1.42 5.86 -17.17
C GLU A 18 0.27 4.87 -17.04
N MET A 19 -0.82 5.34 -16.43
CA MET A 19 -2.08 4.63 -16.36
C MET A 19 -3.21 5.64 -16.53
N ALA A 20 -4.24 5.28 -17.29
CA ALA A 20 -5.38 6.18 -17.47
C ALA A 20 -6.13 6.35 -16.14
N ARG A 21 -6.63 7.57 -15.85
CA ARG A 21 -7.39 7.81 -14.61
C ARG A 21 -8.58 6.86 -14.43
N ILE A 22 -9.27 6.52 -15.52
CA ILE A 22 -10.40 5.59 -15.46
C ILE A 22 -9.96 4.19 -15.03
N GLU A 23 -8.78 3.76 -15.45
CA GLU A 23 -8.20 2.46 -15.07
C GLU A 23 -7.81 2.44 -13.59
N ILE A 24 -7.20 3.53 -13.09
CA ILE A 24 -6.91 3.71 -11.65
C ILE A 24 -8.21 3.58 -10.83
N VAL A 25 -9.29 4.26 -11.25
CA VAL A 25 -10.60 4.18 -10.58
C VAL A 25 -11.11 2.74 -10.57
N LEU A 26 -11.10 2.05 -11.72
CA LEU A 26 -11.56 0.66 -11.83
C LEU A 26 -10.75 -0.29 -10.93
N HIS A 27 -9.44 -0.09 -10.81
CA HIS A 27 -8.62 -0.87 -9.89
C HIS A 27 -8.96 -0.59 -8.43
N LEU A 28 -9.05 0.67 -8.03
CA LEU A 28 -9.36 1.05 -6.65
C LEU A 28 -10.75 0.59 -6.20
N GLN A 29 -11.74 0.55 -7.10
CA GLN A 29 -13.07 -0.01 -6.82
C GLN A 29 -13.02 -1.49 -6.41
N ASN A 30 -12.02 -2.24 -6.90
CA ASN A 30 -11.84 -3.66 -6.59
C ASN A 30 -10.90 -3.91 -5.41
N VAL A 31 -10.35 -2.87 -4.79
CA VAL A 31 -9.47 -3.02 -3.63
C VAL A 31 -10.32 -3.25 -2.38
N SER A 32 -10.05 -4.37 -1.68
CA SER A 32 -10.81 -4.76 -0.49
C SER A 32 -10.85 -3.67 0.60
N LEU A 33 -9.78 -2.89 0.75
CA LEU A 33 -9.71 -1.76 1.68
C LEU A 33 -10.80 -0.71 1.44
N PHE A 34 -11.18 -0.49 0.19
CA PHE A 34 -12.09 0.57 -0.23
C PHE A 34 -13.47 0.04 -0.61
N ARG A 35 -13.80 -1.22 -0.30
CA ARG A 35 -15.07 -1.86 -0.69
C ARG A 35 -16.34 -1.13 -0.24
N TYR A 36 -16.24 -0.34 0.84
CA TYR A 36 -17.36 0.43 1.41
C TYR A 36 -17.35 1.90 0.99
N CYS A 37 -16.38 2.31 0.17
CA CYS A 37 -16.33 3.66 -0.39
C CYS A 37 -17.30 3.77 -1.56
N ALA A 38 -18.04 4.87 -1.63
CA ALA A 38 -18.84 5.28 -2.77
C ALA A 38 -17.95 5.66 -3.97
N ALA A 39 -18.55 5.71 -5.16
CA ALA A 39 -17.83 6.02 -6.39
C ALA A 39 -17.11 7.38 -6.34
N GLU A 40 -17.71 8.39 -5.71
CA GLU A 40 -17.09 9.71 -5.57
C GLU A 40 -15.81 9.68 -4.73
N GLU A 41 -15.78 8.86 -3.68
CA GLU A 41 -14.63 8.69 -2.79
C GLU A 41 -13.50 7.95 -3.50
N ILE A 42 -13.84 6.93 -4.30
CA ILE A 42 -12.86 6.25 -5.16
C ILE A 42 -12.25 7.21 -6.17
N VAL A 43 -13.04 8.11 -6.78
CA VAL A 43 -12.51 9.12 -7.70
C VAL A 43 -11.55 10.07 -7.00
N ARG A 44 -11.81 10.44 -5.73
CA ARG A 44 -10.88 11.26 -4.94
C ARG A 44 -9.60 10.50 -4.62
N LEU A 45 -9.69 9.23 -4.21
CA LEU A 45 -8.53 8.35 -3.99
C LEU A 45 -7.70 8.18 -5.26
N ALA A 46 -8.35 8.00 -6.41
CA ALA A 46 -7.69 7.92 -7.71
C ALA A 46 -6.94 9.22 -8.07
N GLY A 47 -7.40 10.37 -7.58
CA GLY A 47 -6.75 11.66 -7.78
C GLY A 47 -5.39 11.80 -7.09
N ILE A 48 -5.12 11.01 -6.05
CA ILE A 48 -3.87 11.00 -5.28
C ILE A 48 -3.07 9.69 -5.44
N ALA A 49 -3.55 8.77 -6.28
CA ALA A 49 -2.90 7.50 -6.54
C ALA A 49 -1.92 7.61 -7.71
N SER A 50 -0.69 7.16 -7.48
CA SER A 50 0.38 7.14 -8.48
C SER A 50 0.72 5.70 -8.86
N PRO A 51 0.55 5.30 -10.13
CA PRO A 51 0.97 3.99 -10.61
C PRO A 51 2.48 3.80 -10.53
N ALA A 52 2.90 2.62 -10.12
CA ALA A 52 4.29 2.26 -9.92
C ALA A 52 4.53 0.78 -10.22
N GLU A 53 5.71 0.46 -10.75
CA GLU A 53 6.11 -0.91 -11.09
C GLU A 53 7.37 -1.35 -10.36
N LEU A 54 7.42 -2.66 -10.11
CA LEU A 54 8.56 -3.40 -9.59
C LEU A 54 8.78 -4.65 -10.43
N ALA A 55 10.03 -4.95 -10.74
CA ALA A 55 10.42 -6.21 -11.36
C ALA A 55 10.48 -7.34 -10.32
N ALA A 56 10.37 -8.58 -10.79
CA ALA A 56 10.52 -9.77 -9.96
C ALA A 56 11.82 -9.72 -9.12
N GLY A 57 11.69 -9.97 -7.81
CA GLY A 57 12.81 -9.94 -6.85
C GLY A 57 13.10 -8.56 -6.25
N GLU A 58 12.56 -7.48 -6.80
CA GLU A 58 12.77 -6.13 -6.24
C GLU A 58 12.02 -5.96 -4.91
N THR A 59 12.62 -5.19 -4.00
CA THR A 59 12.06 -4.87 -2.69
C THR A 59 11.44 -3.49 -2.75
N LEU A 60 10.15 -3.37 -2.40
CA LEU A 60 9.44 -2.09 -2.38
C LEU A 60 9.80 -1.26 -1.15
N TYR A 61 9.83 -1.91 0.02
CA TYR A 61 10.31 -1.32 1.26
C TYR A 61 10.80 -2.42 2.19
N ARG A 62 11.71 -2.07 3.09
CA ARG A 62 12.22 -2.96 4.12
C ARG A 62 11.52 -2.70 5.45
N ARG A 63 11.54 -3.71 6.30
CA ARG A 63 11.23 -3.54 7.72
C ARG A 63 12.06 -2.39 8.29
N ASP A 64 11.46 -1.67 9.22
CA ASP A 64 12.00 -0.51 9.91
C ASP A 64 12.17 0.75 9.03
N ASP A 65 11.84 0.70 7.74
CA ASP A 65 11.78 1.90 6.91
C ASP A 65 10.66 2.85 7.39
N PRO A 66 10.78 4.17 7.14
CA PRO A 66 9.66 5.10 7.33
C PRO A 66 8.48 4.76 6.40
N PRO A 67 7.23 4.77 6.90
CA PRO A 67 6.06 4.42 6.09
C PRO A 67 5.61 5.60 5.21
N ARG A 68 6.20 5.75 4.01
CA ARG A 68 5.92 6.90 3.13
C ARG A 68 4.65 6.80 2.28
N SER A 69 4.19 5.59 1.96
CA SER A 69 3.05 5.36 1.07
C SER A 69 2.32 4.07 1.40
N LEU A 70 1.02 3.99 1.19
CA LEU A 70 0.31 2.70 1.12
C LEU A 70 0.22 2.25 -0.34
N TYR A 71 -0.02 0.97 -0.53
CA TYR A 71 0.00 0.36 -1.85
C TYR A 71 -1.25 -0.49 -2.07
N CYS A 72 -1.83 -0.37 -3.25
CA CYS A 72 -2.89 -1.24 -3.76
C CYS A 72 -2.33 -2.05 -4.92
N LEU A 73 -2.42 -3.38 -4.84
CA LEU A 73 -1.84 -4.27 -5.86
C LEU A 73 -2.77 -4.35 -7.08
N VAL A 74 -2.25 -3.98 -8.25
CA VAL A 74 -2.97 -4.02 -9.53
C VAL A 74 -2.72 -5.34 -10.24
N THR A 75 -1.45 -5.72 -10.37
CA THR A 75 -0.99 -6.98 -10.95
C THR A 75 0.16 -7.55 -10.14
N GLY A 76 0.51 -8.81 -10.40
CA GLY A 76 1.68 -9.44 -9.80
C GLY A 76 1.39 -10.09 -8.45
N GLU A 77 2.44 -10.29 -7.66
CA GLU A 77 2.36 -10.87 -6.32
C GLU A 77 3.49 -10.32 -5.44
N VAL A 78 3.14 -9.91 -4.22
CA VAL A 78 4.08 -9.37 -3.22
C VAL A 78 4.10 -10.27 -2.00
N GLU A 79 5.30 -10.62 -1.55
CA GLU A 79 5.53 -11.26 -0.27
C GLU A 79 5.77 -10.20 0.81
N LEU A 80 5.02 -10.30 1.90
CA LEU A 80 5.23 -9.52 3.13
C LEU A 80 5.86 -10.44 4.19
N SER A 81 7.13 -10.22 4.50
CA SER A 81 7.88 -11.03 5.47
C SER A 81 8.37 -10.20 6.66
N GLY A 82 8.36 -10.80 7.86
CA GLY A 82 8.83 -10.18 9.10
C GLY A 82 9.10 -11.25 10.17
N PRO A 83 9.79 -10.91 11.27
CA PRO A 83 10.20 -11.90 12.27
C PRO A 83 9.06 -12.45 13.12
N GLU A 84 7.96 -11.69 13.27
CA GLU A 84 6.87 -12.03 14.20
C GLU A 84 5.75 -12.87 13.57
N ALA A 85 5.80 -13.15 12.26
CA ALA A 85 4.75 -13.90 11.57
C ALA A 85 5.28 -14.63 10.34
N ALA A 86 4.56 -15.67 9.91
CA ALA A 86 4.79 -16.31 8.62
C ALA A 86 4.68 -15.29 7.48
N ALA A 87 5.43 -15.54 6.40
CA ALA A 87 5.34 -14.74 5.18
C ALA A 87 3.91 -14.76 4.65
N GLU A 88 3.41 -13.59 4.28
CA GLU A 88 2.05 -13.42 3.77
C GLU A 88 2.10 -12.97 2.31
N LEU A 89 1.37 -13.69 1.45
CA LEU A 89 1.29 -13.37 0.03
C LEU A 89 0.11 -12.43 -0.24
N ARG A 90 0.37 -11.44 -1.09
CA ARG A 90 -0.61 -10.43 -1.52
C ARG A 90 -0.74 -10.47 -3.03
N GLY A 91 -1.95 -10.67 -3.49
CA GLY A 91 -2.33 -10.67 -4.91
C GLY A 91 -3.18 -9.45 -5.30
N PRO A 92 -3.60 -9.37 -6.58
CA PRO A 92 -4.39 -8.26 -7.11
C PRO A 92 -5.65 -7.97 -6.29
N GLY A 93 -6.00 -6.68 -6.17
CA GLY A 93 -7.15 -6.22 -5.36
C GLY A 93 -6.88 -6.18 -3.84
N SER A 94 -5.68 -6.58 -3.40
CA SER A 94 -5.27 -6.39 -2.02
C SER A 94 -4.59 -5.03 -1.80
N SER A 95 -4.50 -4.64 -0.53
CA SER A 95 -3.71 -3.47 -0.11
C SER A 95 -2.74 -3.86 1.00
N PHE A 96 -1.67 -3.08 1.15
CA PHE A 96 -0.67 -3.29 2.19
C PHE A 96 0.05 -1.99 2.59
N GLY A 97 0.73 -2.03 3.74
CA GLY A 97 1.43 -0.88 4.31
C GLY A 97 0.52 0.16 4.99
N VAL A 98 -0.80 -0.05 5.00
CA VAL A 98 -1.81 0.86 5.57
C VAL A 98 -1.68 0.98 7.09
N LEU A 99 -1.52 -0.15 7.79
CA LEU A 99 -1.45 -0.16 9.26
C LEU A 99 -0.23 0.58 9.79
N ASP A 100 0.92 0.47 9.12
CA ASP A 100 2.14 1.17 9.52
C ASP A 100 1.93 2.69 9.45
N ILE A 101 1.25 3.17 8.39
CA ILE A 101 0.89 4.58 8.21
C ILE A 101 -0.07 5.03 9.31
N LEU A 102 -1.21 4.34 9.47
CA LEU A 102 -2.24 4.74 10.42
C LEU A 102 -1.78 4.69 11.89
N SER A 103 -0.88 3.76 12.22
CA SER A 103 -0.34 3.63 13.58
C SER A 103 0.85 4.54 13.87
N GLY A 104 1.38 5.24 12.87
CA GLY A 104 2.61 6.04 12.99
C GLY A 104 3.86 5.21 13.30
N ARG A 105 3.82 3.89 13.04
CA ARG A 105 4.94 2.97 13.29
C ARG A 105 5.79 2.81 12.04
N ARG A 106 7.08 2.51 12.23
CA ARG A 106 7.94 2.07 11.12
C ARG A 106 7.38 0.80 10.47
N ARG A 107 7.82 0.50 9.24
CA ARG A 107 7.43 -0.73 8.53
C ARG A 107 7.64 -1.96 9.39
N GLN A 108 6.58 -2.71 9.67
CA GLN A 108 6.69 -3.93 10.48
C GLN A 108 7.17 -5.14 9.67
N ARG A 109 7.09 -5.06 8.35
CA ARG A 109 7.47 -6.13 7.40
C ARG A 109 8.28 -5.57 6.24
N THR A 110 9.00 -6.44 5.54
CA THR A 110 9.61 -6.18 4.24
C THR A 110 8.63 -6.60 3.15
N ALA A 111 8.45 -5.77 2.12
CA ALA A 111 7.63 -6.08 0.96
C ALA A 111 8.52 -6.36 -0.26
N ARG A 112 8.45 -7.56 -0.82
CA ARG A 112 9.23 -7.98 -2.00
C ARG A 112 8.32 -8.49 -3.11
N ALA A 113 8.57 -8.07 -4.34
CA ALA A 113 7.88 -8.57 -5.52
C ALA A 113 8.37 -10.01 -5.83
N LEU A 114 7.45 -10.97 -5.96
CA LEU A 114 7.76 -12.35 -6.35
C LEU A 114 7.75 -12.55 -7.87
N ARG A 115 7.03 -11.68 -8.58
CA ARG A 115 6.97 -11.53 -10.02
C ARG A 115 6.86 -10.05 -10.35
N ASP A 116 6.84 -9.67 -11.62
CA ASP A 116 6.59 -8.28 -12.01
C ASP A 116 5.25 -7.81 -11.44
N VAL A 117 5.27 -6.63 -10.81
CA VAL A 117 4.18 -6.08 -9.99
C VAL A 117 3.91 -4.66 -10.42
N THR A 118 2.64 -4.35 -10.65
CA THR A 118 2.12 -2.99 -10.72
C THR A 118 1.32 -2.69 -9.46
N VAL A 119 1.58 -1.54 -8.84
CA VAL A 119 0.86 -1.01 -7.68
C VAL A 119 0.33 0.39 -7.95
N LEU A 120 -0.74 0.76 -7.26
CA LEU A 120 -1.08 2.15 -7.02
C LEU A 120 -0.50 2.54 -5.67
N ALA A 121 0.44 3.47 -5.68
CA ALA A 121 1.01 4.07 -4.48
C ALA A 121 0.24 5.33 -4.11
N ILE A 122 -0.16 5.44 -2.84
CA ILE A 122 -0.77 6.65 -2.28
C ILE A 122 0.14 7.15 -1.17
N ALA A 123 0.65 8.38 -1.29
CA ALA A 123 1.53 8.97 -0.28
C ALA A 123 0.79 9.13 1.05
N ALA A 124 1.50 8.94 2.17
CA ALA A 124 0.90 9.02 3.49
C ALA A 124 0.31 10.41 3.76
N GLU A 125 1.01 11.46 3.37
CA GLU A 125 0.57 12.85 3.54
C GLU A 125 -0.73 13.11 2.76
N ASP A 126 -0.75 12.83 1.45
CA ASP A 126 -1.94 12.97 0.61
C ASP A 126 -3.13 12.12 1.13
N PHE A 127 -2.85 10.92 1.65
CA PHE A 127 -3.87 10.07 2.22
C PHE A 127 -4.48 10.70 3.48
N PHE A 128 -3.66 11.19 4.41
CA PHE A 128 -4.16 11.85 5.61
C PHE A 128 -4.92 13.14 5.30
N ASP A 129 -4.43 13.94 4.35
CA ASP A 129 -5.12 15.16 3.90
C ASP A 129 -6.49 14.81 3.29
N LEU A 130 -6.57 13.74 2.51
CA LEU A 130 -7.84 13.28 1.95
C LEU A 130 -8.80 12.82 3.05
N LEU A 131 -8.32 12.04 4.04
CA LEU A 131 -9.13 11.58 5.17
C LEU A 131 -9.63 12.74 6.03
N ALA A 132 -8.79 13.74 6.30
CA ALA A 132 -9.16 14.92 7.08
C ALA A 132 -10.32 15.70 6.45
N ASN A 133 -10.39 15.71 5.12
CA ASN A 133 -11.42 16.42 4.35
C ASN A 133 -12.62 15.55 3.94
N ASN A 134 -12.58 14.23 4.17
CA ASN A 134 -13.62 13.30 3.71
C ASN A 134 -13.92 12.23 4.78
N ILE A 135 -14.80 12.59 5.72
CA ILE A 135 -15.17 11.71 6.83
C ILE A 135 -15.83 10.39 6.38
N GLU A 136 -16.47 10.36 5.21
CA GLU A 136 -17.08 9.13 4.70
C GLU A 136 -16.04 8.06 4.35
N ILE A 137 -14.86 8.46 3.85
CA ILE A 137 -13.74 7.52 3.62
C ILE A 137 -13.30 6.93 4.96
N VAL A 138 -13.18 7.75 5.99
CA VAL A 138 -12.81 7.29 7.34
C VAL A 138 -13.83 6.26 7.86
N LYS A 139 -15.13 6.54 7.75
CA LYS A 139 -16.20 5.61 8.13
C LYS A 139 -16.13 4.30 7.34
N ALA A 140 -15.89 4.37 6.03
CA ALA A 140 -15.75 3.21 5.17
C ALA A 140 -14.55 2.32 5.58
N LEU A 141 -13.40 2.93 5.89
CA LEU A 141 -12.22 2.21 6.38
C LEU A 141 -12.47 1.55 7.74
N PHE A 142 -13.13 2.24 8.67
CA PHE A 142 -13.51 1.63 9.96
C PHE A 142 -14.43 0.43 9.78
N ARG A 143 -15.44 0.55 8.91
CA ARG A 143 -16.34 -0.58 8.59
C ARG A 143 -15.55 -1.78 8.06
N GLN A 144 -14.57 -1.53 7.19
CA GLN A 144 -13.70 -2.58 6.66
C GLN A 144 -12.84 -3.27 7.72
N VAL A 145 -12.28 -2.51 8.67
CA VAL A 145 -11.50 -3.09 9.77
C VAL A 145 -12.36 -3.96 10.69
N LEU A 146 -13.62 -3.56 10.92
CA LEU A 146 -14.56 -4.32 11.74
C LEU A 146 -14.96 -5.64 11.05
N ASP A 147 -15.30 -5.60 9.76
CA ASP A 147 -15.70 -6.80 8.98
C ASP A 147 -14.57 -7.85 8.92
N ASN A 148 -13.32 -7.39 8.83
CA ASN A 148 -12.14 -8.27 8.84
C ASN A 148 -11.88 -8.97 10.19
N LYS A 149 -12.38 -8.42 11.31
CA LYS A 149 -12.25 -9.04 12.64
C LYS A 149 -13.30 -10.12 12.89
N GLU A 150 -14.46 -10.04 12.25
CA GLU A 150 -15.53 -11.02 12.39
C GLU A 150 -15.28 -12.26 11.50
N SER A 151 -14.41 -12.14 10.51
CA SER A 151 -14.06 -13.22 9.57
C SER A 151 -12.85 -14.08 9.99
N ARG A 152 -12.35 -13.94 11.24
CA ARG A 152 -11.16 -14.63 11.73
C ARG A 152 -11.40 -15.40 13.03
#